data_AF-A0A183ECZ1-F1
#
_entry.id   AF-A0A183ECZ1-F1
#
_cell.length_a   1.000
_cell.length_b   1.000
_cell.length_c   1.000
_cell.angle_alpha   90.00
_cell.angle_beta   90.00
_cell.angle_gamma   90.00
#
_symmetry.space_group_name_H-M   'P 1'
#
loop_
_entity.id
_entity.type
_entity.pdbx_description
1 polymer ?
#
loop_
_entity_poly.entity_id
_entity_poly.type
_entity_poly.pdbx_seq_one_letter_code
_entity_poly.pdbx_strand_id
1 'polypeptide(L)'
;MISLRINQSRTGFSLAHRIVGRAVGNQRVLINSQIFPDMIVEKVSNKRVKFSATVPESEVPVLFLATVRPSSGFLNQIPAGISNYA
;
A
#
# COMPACT_ATOMS: atom_id res chain seq x y z
N MET A 1 5.32 14.98 2.53
CA MET A 1 5.94 13.63 2.51
C MET A 1 5.08 12.71 3.36
N ILE A 2 4.92 11.43 3.00
CA ILE A 2 4.06 10.46 3.71
C ILE A 2 4.94 9.32 4.25
N SER A 3 4.67 8.84 5.47
CA SER A 3 5.17 7.56 5.97
C SER A 3 4.10 6.50 5.71
N LEU A 4 4.42 5.53 4.85
CA LEU A 4 3.55 4.41 4.51
C LEU A 4 4.04 3.15 5.23
N ARG A 5 3.13 2.42 5.89
CA ARG A 5 3.42 1.19 6.63
C ARG A 5 2.32 0.18 6.40
N ILE A 6 2.68 -1.10 6.50
CA ILE A 6 1.71 -2.19 6.64
C ILE A 6 1.74 -2.62 8.09
N ASN A 7 0.62 -2.44 8.77
CA ASN A 7 0.46 -2.87 10.15
C ASN A 7 -0.27 -4.21 10.17
N GLN A 8 0.13 -5.08 11.08
CA GLN A 8 -0.54 -6.35 11.35
C GLN A 8 -1.25 -6.26 12.69
N SER A 9 -2.51 -6.70 12.73
CA SER A 9 -3.31 -6.87 13.95
C SER A 9 -3.76 -8.31 14.06
N ARG A 10 -3.67 -8.86 15.27
CA ARG A 10 -4.17 -10.20 15.58
C ARG A 10 -5.25 -10.09 16.64
N THR A 11 -6.43 -10.61 16.36
CA THR A 11 -7.55 -10.64 17.30
C THR A 11 -8.08 -12.07 17.37
N GLY A 12 -7.72 -12.77 18.45
CA GLY A 12 -7.96 -14.21 18.59
C GLY A 12 -7.25 -14.99 17.48
N PHE A 13 -8.04 -15.72 16.67
CA PHE A 13 -7.55 -16.50 15.52
C PHE A 13 -7.53 -15.70 14.21
N SER A 14 -8.07 -14.48 14.17
CA SER A 14 -8.10 -13.64 12.98
C SER A 14 -6.83 -12.80 12.84
N LEU A 15 -6.24 -12.82 11.64
CA LEU A 15 -5.10 -12.00 11.25
C LEU A 15 -5.55 -10.96 10.22
N ALA A 16 -5.39 -9.69 10.54
CA ALA A 16 -5.76 -8.59 9.66
C ALA A 16 -4.55 -7.68 9.40
N HIS A 17 -4.40 -7.27 8.14
CA HIS A 17 -3.39 -6.29 7.74
C HIS A 17 -4.06 -4.99 7.31
N ARG A 18 -3.40 -3.86 7.59
CA ARG A 18 -3.82 -2.53 7.13
C ARG A 18 -2.66 -1.76 6.53
N ILE A 19 -2.92 -1.11 5.39
CA ILE A 19 -2.05 -0.08 4.83
C ILE A 19 -2.37 1.23 5.55
N VAL A 20 -1.38 1.80 6.22
CA VAL A 20 -1.50 3.05 6.96
C VAL A 20 -0.52 4.08 6.39
N GLY A 21 -1.06 5.19 5.92
CA GLY A 21 -0.30 6.33 5.41
C GLY A 21 -0.51 7.53 6.32
N ARG A 22 0.58 8.11 6.84
CA ARG A 22 0.54 9.33 7.68
C ARG A 22 1.34 10.46 7.08
N ALA A 23 0.80 11.68 7.13
CA ALA A 23 1.54 12.88 6.78
C ALA A 23 2.75 13.05 7.73
N VAL A 24 3.94 13.25 7.18
CA VAL A 24 5.13 13.59 7.97
C VAL A 24 4.95 14.99 8.55
N GLY A 25 5.19 15.16 9.85
CA GLY A 25 4.94 16.40 10.60
C GLY A 25 3.81 16.20 11.60
N ASN A 26 2.57 16.50 11.21
CA ASN A 26 1.39 16.42 12.09
C ASN A 26 0.82 15.01 12.28
N GLN A 27 1.39 13.99 11.62
CA GLN A 27 0.99 12.59 11.72
C GLN A 27 -0.48 12.28 11.35
N ARG A 28 -1.17 13.20 10.66
CA ARG A 28 -2.54 12.99 10.18
C ARG A 28 -2.61 11.73 9.34
N VAL A 29 -3.61 10.89 9.61
CA VAL A 29 -3.87 9.67 8.82
C VAL A 29 -4.49 10.08 7.49
N LEU A 30 -3.86 9.66 6.40
CA LEU A 30 -4.30 9.91 5.03
C LEU A 30 -4.77 8.61 4.35
N ILE A 31 -4.25 7.47 4.77
CA ILE A 31 -4.66 6.14 4.30
C ILE A 31 -4.86 5.26 5.53
N ASN A 32 -5.98 4.54 5.60
CA ASN A 32 -6.25 3.55 6.63
C ASN A 32 -7.06 2.40 6.04
N SER A 33 -6.47 1.70 5.08
CA SER A 33 -7.15 0.64 4.34
C SER A 33 -6.86 -0.70 4.96
N GLN A 34 -7.89 -1.47 5.28
CA GLN A 34 -7.73 -2.92 5.44
C GLN A 34 -7.34 -3.53 4.09
N ILE A 35 -6.65 -4.67 4.10
CA ILE A 35 -6.51 -5.47 2.88
C ILE A 35 -7.86 -6.10 2.54
N PHE A 36 -8.32 -5.93 1.30
CA PHE A 36 -9.59 -6.46 0.82
C PHE A 36 -9.38 -7.27 -0.48
N PRO A 37 -10.28 -8.22 -0.81
CA PRO A 37 -10.29 -8.88 -2.11
C PRO A 37 -10.30 -7.85 -3.24
N ASP A 38 -9.65 -8.13 -4.37
CA ASP A 38 -9.60 -7.22 -5.53
C ASP A 38 -8.77 -5.94 -5.34
N MET A 39 -7.95 -5.85 -4.28
CA MET A 39 -6.92 -4.82 -4.21
C MET A 39 -5.98 -4.88 -5.43
N ILE A 40 -5.89 -3.78 -6.16
CA ILE A 40 -4.90 -3.60 -7.22
C ILE A 40 -3.56 -3.30 -6.55
N VAL A 41 -2.52 -4.05 -6.91
CA VAL A 41 -1.12 -3.74 -6.57
C VAL A 41 -0.25 -4.03 -7.78
N GLU A 42 0.39 -3.00 -8.31
CA GLU A 42 1.17 -3.08 -9.55
C GLU A 42 2.51 -2.35 -9.39
N LYS A 43 3.61 -3.05 -9.68
CA LYS A 43 4.92 -2.41 -9.82
C LYS A 43 4.97 -1.67 -11.15
N VAL A 44 4.90 -0.34 -11.10
CA VAL A 44 5.00 0.54 -12.27
C VAL A 44 6.46 0.74 -12.69
N SER A 45 7.38 0.77 -11.73
CA SER A 45 8.82 0.80 -11.99
C SER A 45 9.61 0.32 -10.77
N ASN A 46 10.95 0.25 -10.87
CA ASN A 46 11.82 -0.06 -9.74
C ASN A 46 11.73 0.95 -8.57
N LYS A 47 11.03 2.08 -8.74
CA LYS A 47 10.82 3.09 -7.70
C LYS A 47 9.34 3.41 -7.46
N ARG A 48 8.41 2.82 -8.20
CA ARG A 48 7.00 3.22 -8.19
C ARG A 48 6.09 2.01 -8.10
N VAL A 49 5.14 2.08 -7.17
CA VAL A 49 4.07 1.08 -7.00
C VAL A 49 2.73 1.81 -7.06
N LYS A 50 1.82 1.31 -7.89
CA LYS A 50 0.43 1.72 -7.94
C LYS A 50 -0.39 0.74 -7.11
N PHE A 51 -1.29 1.25 -6.26
CA PHE A 51 -2.14 0.39 -5.46
C PHE A 51 -3.49 1.05 -5.18
N SER A 52 -4.56 0.25 -5.04
CA SER A 52 -5.86 0.74 -4.56
C SER A 52 -5.92 0.71 -3.04
N ALA A 53 -6.53 1.69 -2.39
CA ALA A 53 -6.76 1.68 -0.94
C ALA A 53 -7.95 2.58 -0.57
N THR A 54 -8.53 2.38 0.61
CA THR A 54 -9.52 3.30 1.19
C THR A 54 -8.87 4.38 2.05
N VAL A 55 -9.56 5.51 2.19
CA VAL A 55 -9.15 6.65 3.03
C VAL A 55 -10.04 6.71 4.28
N PRO A 56 -9.61 7.37 5.37
CA PRO A 56 -10.42 7.43 6.59
C PRO A 56 -11.85 7.97 6.37
N GLU A 57 -12.04 8.85 5.39
CA GLU A 57 -13.29 9.52 5.10
C GLU A 57 -14.20 8.78 4.09
N SER A 58 -13.75 7.67 3.49
CA SER A 58 -14.51 6.93 2.47
C SER A 58 -14.13 5.46 2.38
N GLU A 59 -15.14 4.61 2.30
CA GLU A 59 -14.99 3.16 2.06
C GLU A 59 -14.79 2.81 0.57
N VAL A 60 -15.00 3.77 -0.33
CA VAL A 60 -14.78 3.55 -1.77
C VAL A 60 -13.27 3.56 -2.04
N PRO A 61 -12.69 2.48 -2.60
CA PRO A 61 -11.27 2.44 -2.91
C PRO A 61 -10.88 3.45 -3.99
N VAL A 62 -9.71 4.07 -3.83
CA VAL A 62 -9.10 4.96 -4.82
C VAL A 62 -7.68 4.52 -5.15
N LEU A 63 -7.19 4.90 -6.33
CA LEU A 63 -5.84 4.55 -6.78
C LEU A 63 -4.79 5.53 -6.24
N PHE A 64 -3.74 4.97 -5.66
CA PHE A 64 -2.56 5.66 -5.17
C PHE A 64 -1.32 5.28 -5.97
N LEU A 65 -0.35 6.19 -6.00
CA LEU A 65 0.98 5.95 -6.55
C LEU A 65 2.02 6.29 -5.48
N ALA A 66 2.70 5.27 -4.97
CA ALA A 66 3.83 5.44 -4.06
C ALA A 66 5.14 5.50 -4.84
N THR A 67 5.96 6.52 -4.56
CA THR A 67 7.34 6.62 -5.04
C THR A 67 8.28 6.32 -3.88
N VAL A 68 9.10 5.29 -4.02
CA VAL A 68 10.05 4.82 -3.02
C VAL A 68 11.39 5.53 -3.19
N ARG A 69 12.01 5.91 -2.07
CA ARG A 69 13.36 6.46 -2.07
C ARG A 69 14.39 5.35 -2.24
N PRO A 70 15.54 5.59 -2.89
CA PRO A 70 16.52 4.54 -3.26
C PRO A 70 17.08 3.70 -2.10
N SER A 71 16.86 4.08 -0.85
CA SER A 71 17.44 3.44 0.33
C SER A 71 16.82 2.09 0.70
N SER A 72 15.69 1.69 0.10
CA SER A 72 15.06 0.40 0.35
C SER A 72 15.09 -0.44 -0.92
N GLY A 73 16.05 -1.36 -1.03
CA GLY A 73 16.17 -2.32 -2.15
C GLY A 73 15.00 -3.30 -2.33
N PHE A 74 13.91 -3.13 -1.55
CA PHE A 74 12.72 -3.97 -1.52
C PHE A 74 11.99 -4.06 -2.86
N LEU A 75 11.88 -2.95 -3.62
CA LEU A 75 11.16 -2.97 -4.91
C LEU A 75 11.86 -3.80 -5.99
N ASN A 76 13.14 -4.12 -5.84
CA ASN A 76 13.85 -5.00 -6.76
C ASN A 76 13.40 -6.46 -6.62
N GLN A 77 12.74 -6.83 -5.52
CA GLN A 77 12.23 -8.18 -5.27
C GLN A 77 10.80 -8.40 -5.79
N ILE A 78 10.10 -7.32 -6.17
CA ILE A 78 8.76 -7.43 -6.77
C ILE A 78 8.96 -7.63 -8.29
N PRO A 79 8.49 -8.76 -8.88
CA PRO A 79 8.54 -8.97 -10.31
C PRO A 79 7.84 -7.83 -11.05
N ALA A 80 8.45 -7.33 -12.13
CA ALA A 80 7.81 -6.33 -12.96
C ALA A 80 6.71 -7.02 -13.80
N GLY A 81 5.46 -6.87 -13.37
CA GLY A 81 4.28 -7.40 -14.07
C GLY A 81 4.23 -8.92 -14.12
N ILE A 82 3.18 -9.52 -13.53
CA ILE A 82 2.69 -10.79 -14.05
C ILE A 82 1.99 -10.42 -15.36
N SER A 83 2.73 -10.48 -16.47
CA SER A 83 2.14 -10.45 -17.80
C SER A 83 1.37 -11.76 -17.97
N ASN A 84 0.06 -11.74 -17.70
CA ASN A 84 -0.84 -12.80 -18.12
C ASN A 84 -0.91 -12.79 -19.65
N TYR A 85 0.04 -13.49 -20.28
CA TYR A 85 -0.05 -13.96 -21.66
C TYR A 85 0.57 -15.35 -21.71
N ALA A 86 -0.28 -16.37 -21.53
CA ALA A 86 -0.24 -17.69 -22.17
C ALA A 86 -1.52 -18.44 -21.76
#